data_AF-A0A7U9XC02-F1
#
_entry.id   AF-A0A7U9XC02-F1
#
_cell.length_a   1.000
_cell.length_b   1.000
_cell.length_c   1.000
_cell.angle_alpha   90.00
_cell.angle_beta   90.00
_cell.angle_gamma   90.00
#
_symmetry.space_group_name_H-M   'P 1'
#
loop_
_entity.id
_entity.type
_entity.pdbx_description
1 polymer ?
#
loop_
_entity_poly.entity_id
_entity_poly.type
_entity_poly.pdbx_seq_one_letter_code
_entity_poly.pdbx_strand_id
1 'polypeptide(L)'
;MDFVIKDLTVRVKNQTGRDDYLWEIGSASNWLSYHMSLILALQHFFQSKSSVNVPNFIIFDQPSQVYFPRIQYSADEAEAQLNDDDKNAVRKIFETLSVFVKNTSFDIQIIVTEHADDDIWGNIPDSKINLVEKWRNSVKLVPVEWLEK
;
A
#
# COMPACT_ATOMS: atom_id res chain seq x y z
N MET A 1 -16.37 16.11 4.43
CA MET A 1 -15.00 15.95 3.91
C MET A 1 -14.99 16.80 2.66
N ASP A 2 -14.21 17.87 2.68
CA ASP A 2 -14.29 18.93 1.68
C ASP A 2 -12.94 19.06 0.98
N PHE A 3 -12.93 19.03 -0.36
CA PHE A 3 -11.72 19.27 -1.13
C PHE A 3 -11.50 20.78 -1.31
N VAL A 4 -10.39 21.29 -0.77
CA VAL A 4 -9.99 22.68 -0.86
C VAL A 4 -9.11 22.86 -2.09
N ILE A 5 -9.73 23.25 -3.20
CA ILE A 5 -9.09 23.33 -4.54
C ILE A 5 -7.85 24.22 -4.53
N LYS A 6 -7.91 25.38 -3.87
CA LYS A 6 -6.82 26.36 -3.84
C LYS A 6 -5.52 25.79 -3.27
N ASP A 7 -5.65 24.95 -2.26
CA ASP A 7 -4.53 24.40 -1.49
C ASP A 7 -4.29 22.92 -1.85
N LEU A 8 -5.04 22.38 -2.81
CA LEU A 8 -5.01 20.98 -3.25
C LEU A 8 -5.04 19.98 -2.09
N THR A 9 -5.86 20.28 -1.07
CA THR A 9 -5.93 19.48 0.17
C THR A 9 -7.36 19.08 0.49
N VAL A 10 -7.51 18.15 1.44
CA VAL A 10 -8.81 17.73 1.99
C VAL A 10 -8.92 18.17 3.44
N ARG A 11 -10.10 18.64 3.79
CA ARG A 11 -10.51 19.02 5.14
C ARG A 11 -11.54 18.03 5.67
N VAL A 12 -11.35 17.57 6.90
CA VAL A 12 -12.24 16.61 7.55
C VAL A 12 -12.76 17.23 8.84
N LYS A 13 -14.05 17.07 9.12
CA LYS A 13 -14.61 17.47 10.42
C LYS A 13 -14.25 16.43 11.47
N ASN A 14 -13.63 16.86 12.55
CA ASN A 14 -13.36 16.00 13.69
C ASN A 14 -14.60 15.87 14.59
N GLN A 15 -14.47 15.07 15.65
CA GLN A 15 -15.56 14.78 16.59
C GLN A 15 -16.08 16.02 17.35
N THR A 16 -15.29 17.10 17.42
CA THR A 16 -15.68 18.36 18.07
C THR A 16 -16.29 19.36 17.08
N GLY A 17 -16.42 18.98 15.79
CA GLY A 17 -16.97 19.83 14.74
C GLY A 17 -15.97 20.83 14.15
N ARG A 18 -14.71 20.82 14.61
CA ARG A 18 -13.61 21.59 14.02
C ARG A 18 -13.18 20.94 12.71
N ASP A 19 -12.84 21.78 11.75
CA ASP A 19 -12.16 21.38 10.54
C ASP A 19 -10.68 21.12 10.81
N ASP A 20 -10.24 19.89 10.60
CA ASP A 20 -8.83 19.52 10.59
C ASP A 20 -8.38 19.29 9.15
N TYR A 21 -7.23 19.86 8.81
CA TYR A 21 -6.58 19.60 7.53
C TYR A 21 -5.87 18.25 7.55
N LEU A 22 -5.66 17.70 6.36
CA LEU A 22 -4.97 16.42 6.15
C LEU A 22 -3.65 16.28 6.92
N TRP A 23 -2.85 17.35 7.02
CA TRP A 23 -1.58 17.36 7.76
C TRP A 23 -1.74 17.43 9.28
N GLU A 24 -2.92 17.80 9.79
CA GLU A 24 -3.21 17.87 11.23
C GLU A 24 -3.65 16.50 11.79
N ILE A 25 -4.15 15.59 10.94
CA ILE A 25 -4.63 14.24 11.31
C ILE A 25 -3.47 13.22 11.19
N GLY A 26 -2.29 13.58 11.69
CA GLY A 26 -1.00 12.96 11.35
C GLY A 26 -0.72 11.63 12.05
N SER A 27 -0.84 10.53 11.30
CA SER A 27 -0.13 9.27 11.57
C SER A 27 0.49 8.75 10.27
N ALA A 28 1.57 7.97 10.36
CA ALA A 28 2.19 7.36 9.17
C ALA A 28 1.19 6.46 8.41
N SER A 29 0.34 5.73 9.16
CA SER A 29 -0.78 4.94 8.64
C SER A 29 -1.80 5.78 7.87
N ASN A 30 -2.17 6.96 8.39
CA ASN A 30 -3.10 7.85 7.71
C ASN A 30 -2.49 8.36 6.41
N TRP A 31 -1.24 8.82 6.47
CA TRP A 31 -0.51 9.30 5.29
C TRP A 31 -0.45 8.25 4.18
N LEU A 32 -0.12 6.99 4.53
CA LEU A 32 -0.15 5.87 3.59
C LEU A 32 -1.55 5.68 2.98
N SER A 33 -2.59 5.64 3.82
CA SER A 33 -3.98 5.43 3.38
C SER A 33 -4.41 6.48 2.37
N TYR A 34 -4.01 7.74 2.57
CA TYR A 34 -4.30 8.83 1.64
C TYR A 34 -3.56 8.68 0.30
N HIS A 35 -2.26 8.34 0.34
CA HIS A 35 -1.48 8.15 -0.88
C HIS A 35 -2.03 7.00 -1.72
N MET A 36 -2.30 5.86 -1.08
CA MET A 36 -2.92 4.72 -1.75
C MET A 36 -4.26 5.08 -2.37
N SER A 37 -5.15 5.71 -1.60
CA SER A 37 -6.48 6.11 -2.09
C SER A 37 -6.39 7.07 -3.28
N LEU A 38 -5.48 8.05 -3.22
CA LEU A 38 -5.27 9.01 -4.29
C LEU A 38 -4.72 8.34 -5.56
N ILE A 39 -3.70 7.49 -5.44
CA ILE A 39 -3.10 6.78 -6.58
C ILE A 39 -4.15 5.90 -7.27
N LEU A 40 -4.92 5.13 -6.50
CA LEU A 40 -5.99 4.28 -7.03
C LEU A 40 -7.09 5.11 -7.70
N ALA A 41 -7.50 6.23 -7.07
CA ALA A 41 -8.51 7.12 -7.65
C ALA A 41 -8.05 7.78 -8.95
N LEU A 42 -6.79 8.24 -9.01
CA LEU A 42 -6.19 8.80 -10.21
C LEU A 42 -6.10 7.76 -11.32
N GLN A 43 -5.61 6.55 -11.01
CA GLN A 43 -5.57 5.47 -11.98
C GLN A 43 -6.97 5.16 -12.52
N HIS A 44 -7.96 4.99 -11.64
CA HIS A 44 -9.34 4.77 -12.06
C HIS A 44 -9.86 5.92 -12.93
N PHE A 45 -9.60 7.17 -12.56
CA PHE A 45 -10.01 8.34 -13.34
C PHE A 45 -9.38 8.34 -14.74
N PHE A 46 -8.07 8.11 -14.83
CA PHE A 46 -7.38 8.09 -16.12
C PHE A 46 -7.90 6.97 -17.03
N GLN A 47 -8.15 5.79 -16.48
CA GLN A 47 -8.64 4.65 -17.25
C GLN A 47 -10.12 4.76 -17.65
N SER A 48 -10.96 5.42 -16.84
CA SER A 48 -12.41 5.43 -17.06
C SER A 48 -12.98 6.72 -17.66
N LYS A 49 -12.26 7.84 -17.55
CA LYS A 49 -12.78 9.18 -17.91
C LYS A 49 -11.82 10.07 -18.68
N SER A 50 -10.51 9.79 -18.65
CA SER A 50 -9.52 10.64 -19.30
C SER A 50 -9.27 10.25 -20.75
N SER A 51 -8.88 11.22 -21.57
CA SER A 51 -8.30 10.97 -22.91
C SER A 51 -6.80 10.68 -22.86
N VAL A 52 -6.18 10.79 -21.68
CA VAL A 52 -4.75 10.53 -21.46
C VAL A 52 -4.55 9.05 -21.18
N ASN A 53 -3.72 8.40 -21.99
CA ASN A 53 -3.30 7.02 -21.77
C ASN A 53 -2.20 6.97 -20.71
N VAL A 54 -2.45 6.26 -19.61
CA VAL A 54 -1.44 5.93 -18.60
C VAL A 54 -1.24 4.42 -18.56
N PRO A 55 -0.05 3.92 -18.17
CA PRO A 55 0.15 2.48 -18.02
C PRO A 55 -0.87 1.85 -17.08
N ASN A 56 -1.30 0.63 -17.39
CA ASN A 56 -2.30 -0.11 -16.61
C ASN A 56 -1.66 -0.91 -15.46
N PHE A 57 -0.64 -0.34 -14.83
CA PHE A 57 -0.05 -0.95 -13.65
C PHE A 57 0.33 0.07 -12.58
N ILE A 58 0.29 -0.36 -11.33
CA ILE A 58 0.74 0.39 -10.15
C ILE A 58 1.76 -0.46 -9.42
N ILE A 59 2.84 0.16 -8.94
CA ILE A 59 3.83 -0.50 -8.08
C ILE A 59 3.77 0.16 -6.71
N PHE A 60 3.60 -0.65 -5.66
CA PHE A 60 3.77 -0.24 -4.27
C PHE A 60 5.02 -0.90 -3.71
N ASP A 61 5.94 -0.07 -3.21
CA ASP A 61 7.15 -0.55 -2.54
C ASP A 61 6.96 -0.54 -1.02
N GLN A 62 6.90 -1.72 -0.43
CA GLN A 62 6.81 -1.97 1.01
C GLN A 62 5.75 -1.09 1.73
N PRO A 63 4.47 -1.13 1.31
CA PRO A 63 3.45 -0.25 1.87
C PRO A 63 3.23 -0.49 3.37
N SER A 64 3.49 -1.70 3.88
CA SER A 64 3.36 -2.03 5.29
C SER A 64 4.37 -1.33 6.22
N GLN A 65 5.44 -0.73 5.69
CA GLN A 65 6.60 -0.26 6.47
C GLN A 65 6.19 0.66 7.64
N VAL A 66 5.11 1.42 7.47
CA VAL A 66 4.57 2.33 8.49
C VAL A 66 4.11 1.62 9.77
N TYR A 67 3.81 0.33 9.71
CA TYR A 67 3.35 -0.51 10.82
C TYR A 67 4.49 -1.32 11.45
N PHE A 68 5.63 -1.45 10.78
CA PHE A 68 6.77 -2.16 11.33
C PHE A 68 7.57 -1.25 12.28
N PRO A 69 7.91 -1.71 13.49
CA PRO A 69 8.74 -0.93 14.38
C PRO A 69 10.11 -0.70 13.75
N ARG A 70 10.61 0.54 13.85
CA ARG A 70 11.98 0.89 13.44
C ARG A 70 12.97 0.28 14.44
N ILE A 71 13.19 -1.03 14.40
CA ILE A 71 14.21 -1.66 15.23
C ILE A 71 15.57 -1.13 14.75
N GLN A 72 16.34 -0.55 15.67
CA GLN A 72 17.75 -0.23 15.44
C GLN A 72 18.44 -1.51 14.99
N TYR A 73 19.02 -1.49 13.79
CA TYR A 73 19.76 -2.57 13.16
C TYR A 73 20.67 -3.33 14.15
N SER A 74 20.13 -4.34 14.84
CA SER A 74 20.91 -5.42 15.42
C SER A 74 21.06 -6.46 14.32
N ALA A 75 22.28 -6.91 14.08
CA ALA A 75 22.67 -7.80 12.99
C ALA A 75 22.05 -9.21 13.03
N ASP A 76 21.12 -9.46 13.96
CA ASP A 76 20.36 -10.68 14.05
C ASP A 76 18.96 -10.41 13.47
N GLU A 77 18.61 -11.16 12.43
CA GLU A 77 17.33 -11.16 11.70
C GLU A 77 16.14 -11.57 12.59
N ALA A 78 15.91 -10.87 13.70
CA ALA A 78 14.67 -10.97 14.43
C ALA A 78 13.60 -10.26 13.59
N GLU A 79 12.83 -11.02 12.81
CA GLU A 79 11.61 -10.55 12.14
C GLU A 79 10.81 -9.72 13.15
N ALA A 80 10.69 -8.42 12.89
CA ALA A 80 9.96 -7.51 13.72
C ALA A 80 8.51 -8.00 13.81
N GLN A 81 8.08 -8.48 14.98
CA GLN A 81 6.74 -9.01 15.14
C GLN A 81 5.73 -7.87 15.22
N LEU A 82 4.79 -7.86 14.28
CA LEU A 82 3.62 -6.99 14.31
C LEU A 82 2.65 -7.44 15.41
N ASN A 83 2.06 -6.49 16.12
CA ASN A 83 0.90 -6.77 16.96
C ASN A 83 -0.34 -7.04 16.08
N ASP A 84 -1.43 -7.52 16.68
CA ASP A 84 -2.64 -7.88 15.94
C ASP A 84 -3.28 -6.69 15.22
N ASP A 85 -3.23 -5.48 15.78
CA ASP A 85 -3.79 -4.28 15.16
C ASP A 85 -3.01 -3.89 13.89
N ASP A 86 -1.69 -3.95 13.95
CA ASP A 86 -0.79 -3.69 12.82
C ASP A 86 -0.94 -4.77 11.74
N LYS A 87 -1.04 -6.04 12.11
CA LYS A 87 -1.36 -7.14 11.17
C LYS A 87 -2.68 -6.90 10.45
N ASN A 88 -3.72 -6.50 11.20
CA ASN A 88 -5.03 -6.17 10.63
C ASN A 88 -4.94 -4.97 9.68
N ALA A 89 -4.12 -3.96 9.98
CA ALA A 89 -3.91 -2.82 9.12
C ALA A 89 -3.20 -3.20 7.81
N VAL A 90 -2.14 -4.01 7.88
CA VAL A 90 -1.46 -4.55 6.70
C VAL A 90 -2.43 -5.40 5.88
N ARG A 91 -3.23 -6.26 6.50
CA ARG A 91 -4.24 -7.04 5.80
C ARG A 91 -5.23 -6.17 5.02
N LYS A 92 -5.69 -5.06 5.60
CA LYS A 92 -6.60 -4.11 4.94
C LYS A 92 -6.01 -3.47 3.69
N ILE A 93 -4.69 -3.25 3.63
CA ILE A 93 -3.99 -2.80 2.41
C ILE A 93 -4.27 -3.78 1.28
N PHE A 94 -3.97 -5.06 1.50
CA PHE A 94 -4.15 -6.11 0.51
C PHE A 94 -5.61 -6.34 0.12
N GLU A 95 -6.52 -6.30 1.08
CA GLU A 95 -7.96 -6.37 0.83
C GLU A 95 -8.42 -5.21 -0.07
N THR A 96 -7.98 -3.98 0.23
CA THR A 96 -8.31 -2.78 -0.55
C THR A 96 -7.81 -2.89 -2.00
N LEU A 97 -6.55 -3.31 -2.19
CA LEU A 97 -5.97 -3.49 -3.53
C LEU A 97 -6.70 -4.58 -4.32
N SER A 98 -6.99 -5.72 -3.67
CA SER A 98 -7.75 -6.81 -4.27
C SER A 98 -9.16 -6.37 -4.70
N VAL A 99 -9.87 -5.64 -3.82
CA VAL A 99 -11.20 -5.07 -4.11
C VAL A 99 -11.13 -4.10 -5.28
N PHE A 100 -10.10 -3.25 -5.34
CA PHE A 100 -9.92 -2.34 -6.45
C PHE A 100 -9.80 -3.09 -7.78
N VAL A 101 -8.90 -4.07 -7.86
CA VAL A 101 -8.70 -4.90 -9.08
C VAL A 101 -9.99 -5.63 -9.49
N LYS A 102 -10.78 -6.12 -8.52
CA LYS A 102 -12.07 -6.79 -8.82
C LYS A 102 -13.12 -5.85 -9.39
N ASN A 103 -13.19 -4.63 -8.86
CA ASN A 103 -14.30 -3.71 -9.12
C ASN A 103 -14.05 -2.79 -10.32
N THR A 104 -12.83 -2.75 -10.85
CA THR A 104 -12.50 -1.99 -12.06
C THR A 104 -12.96 -2.73 -13.31
N SER A 105 -13.49 -1.99 -14.31
CA SER A 105 -13.90 -2.54 -15.61
C SER A 105 -12.76 -2.60 -16.65
N PHE A 106 -11.55 -2.23 -16.25
CA PHE A 106 -10.35 -2.24 -17.08
C PHE A 106 -9.32 -3.21 -16.52
N ASP A 107 -8.48 -3.75 -17.40
CA ASP A 107 -7.38 -4.62 -17.00
C ASP A 107 -6.30 -3.80 -16.30
N ILE A 108 -6.10 -4.02 -15.00
CA ILE A 108 -5.04 -3.40 -14.20
C ILE A 108 -4.21 -4.44 -13.47
N GLN A 109 -2.89 -4.24 -13.44
CA GLN A 109 -1.96 -4.99 -12.61
C GLN A 109 -1.47 -4.15 -11.43
N ILE A 110 -1.54 -4.68 -10.21
CA ILE A 110 -0.90 -4.05 -9.05
C ILE A 110 0.23 -4.96 -8.59
N ILE A 111 1.45 -4.42 -8.56
CA ILE A 111 2.67 -5.10 -8.12
C ILE A 111 3.01 -4.55 -6.74
N VAL A 112 3.20 -5.44 -5.77
CA VAL A 112 3.53 -5.07 -4.40
C VAL A 112 4.80 -5.83 -4.00
N THR A 113 5.84 -5.11 -3.57
CA THR A 113 6.98 -5.69 -2.85
C THR A 113 6.70 -5.56 -1.37
N GLU A 114 6.91 -6.63 -0.61
CA GLU A 114 6.49 -6.68 0.79
C GLU A 114 7.37 -7.64 1.60
N HIS A 115 7.56 -7.32 2.89
CA HIS A 115 8.23 -8.18 3.87
C HIS A 115 7.25 -8.90 4.80
N ALA A 116 6.00 -8.41 4.91
CA ALA A 116 4.92 -9.11 5.59
C ALA A 116 4.70 -10.52 5.00
N ASP A 117 4.60 -11.51 5.88
CA ASP A 117 4.38 -12.90 5.51
C ASP A 117 2.98 -13.17 4.95
N ASP A 118 2.86 -14.28 4.22
CA ASP A 118 1.62 -14.72 3.59
C ASP A 118 0.55 -15.18 4.60
N ASP A 119 0.88 -15.33 5.87
CA ASP A 119 -0.11 -15.52 6.93
C ASP A 119 -1.04 -14.30 7.07
N ILE A 120 -0.52 -13.09 6.80
CA ILE A 120 -1.27 -11.83 6.89
C ILE A 120 -2.18 -11.62 5.68
N TRP A 121 -1.63 -11.77 4.46
CA TRP A 121 -2.32 -11.43 3.21
C TRP A 121 -2.76 -12.62 2.36
N GLY A 122 -2.20 -13.81 2.56
CA GLY A 122 -2.46 -15.01 1.74
C GLY A 122 -3.83 -15.63 1.99
N ASN A 123 -4.39 -15.44 3.19
CA ASN A 123 -5.70 -16.00 3.58
C ASN A 123 -6.87 -15.02 3.36
N ILE A 124 -6.82 -14.15 2.36
CA ILE A 124 -7.93 -13.25 2.01
C ILE A 124 -8.88 -14.00 1.05
N PRO A 125 -10.12 -14.35 1.48
CA PRO A 125 -11.04 -15.11 0.65
C PRO A 125 -11.38 -14.39 -0.65
N ASP A 126 -11.49 -15.16 -1.73
CA ASP A 126 -11.82 -14.67 -3.07
C ASP A 126 -10.85 -13.58 -3.57
N SER A 127 -9.65 -13.40 -3.00
CA SER A 127 -8.77 -12.29 -3.38
C SER A 127 -8.21 -12.39 -4.81
N LYS A 128 -7.87 -11.25 -5.41
CA LYS A 128 -7.12 -11.16 -6.69
C LYS A 128 -5.61 -11.07 -6.46
N ILE A 129 -5.12 -11.70 -5.40
CA ILE A 129 -3.72 -11.68 -5.00
C ILE A 129 -3.05 -12.94 -5.54
N ASN A 130 -1.91 -12.76 -6.20
CA ASN A 130 -1.08 -13.86 -6.67
C ASN A 130 0.35 -13.65 -6.18
N LEU A 131 0.83 -14.56 -5.33
CA LEU A 131 2.24 -14.57 -4.93
C LEU A 131 3.09 -14.94 -6.13
N VAL A 132 4.00 -14.04 -6.52
CA VAL A 132 4.90 -14.27 -7.65
C VAL A 132 6.17 -14.99 -7.21
N GLU A 133 6.83 -14.50 -6.16
CA GLU A 133 8.11 -15.04 -5.71
C GLU A 133 8.33 -14.72 -4.22
N LYS A 134 9.06 -15.59 -3.50
CA LYS A 134 9.54 -15.31 -2.13
C LYS A 134 11.07 -15.29 -2.13
N TRP A 135 11.64 -14.10 -2.00
CA TRP A 135 13.09 -13.93 -1.91
C TRP A 135 13.61 -14.19 -0.48
N ARG A 136 13.78 -15.47 -0.13
CA ARG A 136 14.36 -15.95 1.14
C ARG A 136 15.57 -16.87 0.88
N ASN A 137 16.38 -17.13 1.90
CA ASN A 137 17.45 -18.15 1.88
C ASN A 137 18.39 -18.06 0.67
N SER A 138 19.11 -16.94 0.53
CA SER A 138 20.03 -16.64 -0.57
C SER A 138 19.41 -16.40 -1.95
N VAL A 139 18.10 -16.61 -2.13
CA VAL A 139 17.36 -16.12 -3.31
C VAL A 139 17.06 -14.63 -3.11
N LYS A 140 17.46 -13.81 -4.08
CA LYS A 140 17.33 -12.34 -4.03
C LYS A 140 16.60 -11.83 -5.26
N LEU A 141 15.92 -10.69 -5.12
CA LEU A 141 15.25 -10.03 -6.24
C LEU A 141 16.25 -9.64 -7.34
N VAL A 142 17.41 -9.11 -6.92
CA VAL A 142 18.56 -8.89 -7.81
C VAL A 142 19.38 -10.18 -7.81
N PRO A 143 19.54 -10.86 -8.97
CA PRO A 143 20.29 -12.10 -9.04
C PRO A 143 21.74 -11.92 -8.56
N VAL A 144 22.24 -12.89 -7.78
CA VAL A 144 23.59 -12.80 -7.18
C VAL A 144 24.66 -12.86 -8.28
N GLU A 145 24.40 -13.60 -9.36
CA GLU A 145 25.30 -13.67 -10.51
C GLU A 145 25.54 -12.31 -11.20
N TRP A 146 24.70 -11.29 -10.98
CA TRP A 146 24.93 -9.94 -11.52
C TRP A 146 26.02 -9.17 -10.77
N LEU A 147 26.37 -9.61 -9.56
CA LEU A 147 27.39 -8.98 -8.72
C LEU A 147 28.80 -9.48 -9.05
N GLU A 148 28.91 -10.65 -9.67
CA GLU A 148 30.18 -11.22 -10.11
C GLU A 148 30.53 -10.66 -11.50
N LYS A 149 31.60 -9.86 -11.57
CA LYS A 149 32.23 -9.41 -12.82
C LYS A 149 33.64 -9.96 -12.93
#